data_AF-B7JXL7-F1
#
_entry.id   AF-B7JXL7-F1
#
_cell.length_a   1.000
_cell.length_b   1.000
_cell.length_c   1.000
_cell.angle_alpha   90.00
_cell.angle_beta   90.00
_cell.angle_gamma   90.00
#
_symmetry.space_group_name_H-M   'P 1'
#
loop_
_entity.id
_entity.type
_entity.pdbx_description
1 polymer ?
#
loop_
_entity_poly.entity_id
_entity_poly.type
_entity_poly.pdbx_seq_one_letter_code
_entity_poly.pdbx_strand_id
1 'polypeptide(L)'
;MDKHRELETRIAQIKASGEIAPPNTWITSFNVNKNGKKYTYYRLMKADPSKSNGKVRGKMVKYLGTKDSKAYKAMKQAIQRRNQVQVLLRQLQALEPVSGGKQAKQPPLTRVVLQLMTQVQHLSNQLAEIQQWIESSNQQNYQSFVYT
;
A
#
# COMPACT_ATOMS: atom_id res chain seq x y z
N MET A 1 2.85 -25.01 21.02
CA MET A 1 3.48 -23.80 20.42
C MET A 1 2.60 -22.61 20.73
N ASP A 2 3.19 -21.47 21.07
CA ASP A 2 2.44 -20.25 21.35
C ASP A 2 1.75 -19.76 20.08
N LYS A 3 0.42 -19.70 20.10
CA LYS A 3 -0.42 -19.26 18.97
C LYS A 3 -0.06 -17.84 18.49
N HIS A 4 0.43 -17.00 19.40
CA HIS A 4 0.98 -15.69 19.09
C HIS A 4 2.16 -15.78 18.11
N ARG A 5 3.15 -16.61 18.44
CA ARG A 5 4.38 -16.81 17.65
C ARG A 5 4.08 -17.43 16.27
N GLU A 6 3.06 -18.28 16.19
CA GLU A 6 2.60 -18.87 14.92
C GLU A 6 2.08 -17.80 13.97
N LEU A 7 1.23 -16.89 14.45
CA LEU A 7 0.67 -15.79 13.65
C LEU A 7 1.76 -14.82 13.17
N GLU A 8 2.72 -14.46 14.03
CA GLU A 8 3.86 -13.62 13.66
C GLU A 8 4.72 -14.26 12.57
N THR A 9 5.03 -15.55 12.74
CA THR A 9 5.77 -16.33 11.74
C THR A 9 5.02 -16.34 10.41
N ARG A 10 3.69 -16.51 10.44
CA ARG A 10 2.88 -16.52 9.23
C ARG A 10 2.85 -15.16 8.53
N ILE A 11 2.78 -14.07 9.29
CA ILE A 11 2.88 -12.70 8.75
C ILE A 11 4.24 -12.49 8.07
N ALA A 12 5.33 -12.93 8.70
CA ALA A 12 6.68 -12.82 8.15
C ALA A 12 6.82 -13.61 6.84
N GLN A 13 6.30 -14.84 6.79
CA GLN A 13 6.28 -15.65 5.57
C GLN A 13 5.53 -14.97 4.42
N ILE A 14 4.36 -14.38 4.69
CA ILE A 14 3.59 -13.68 3.64
C ILE A 14 4.35 -12.46 3.14
N LYS A 15 4.98 -11.69 4.04
CA LYS A 15 5.83 -10.53 3.68
C LYS A 15 7.03 -10.95 2.82
N ALA A 16 7.65 -12.09 3.12
CA ALA A 16 8.77 -12.62 2.34
C ALA A 16 8.34 -13.16 0.96
N SER A 17 7.09 -13.60 0.80
CA SER A 17 6.58 -14.20 -0.44
C SER A 17 6.43 -13.23 -1.63
N GLY A 18 6.62 -11.94 -1.42
CA GLY A 18 6.62 -10.92 -2.47
C GLY A 18 5.96 -9.62 -2.04
N GLU A 19 5.83 -8.71 -3.01
CA GLU A 19 5.31 -7.37 -2.80
C GLU A 19 3.92 -7.38 -2.13
N ILE A 20 3.75 -6.49 -1.15
CA ILE A 20 2.49 -6.20 -0.48
C ILE A 20 1.98 -4.86 -0.99
N ALA A 21 0.72 -4.84 -1.42
CA ALA A 21 0.14 -3.62 -1.95
C ALA A 21 0.05 -2.52 -0.87
N PRO A 22 0.24 -1.24 -1.23
CA PRO A 22 0.14 -0.14 -0.27
C PRO A 22 -1.22 -0.09 0.43
N PRO A 23 -1.30 0.53 1.63
CA PRO A 23 -2.54 0.68 2.35
C PRO A 23 -3.55 1.53 1.57
N ASN A 24 -4.83 1.22 1.75
CA ASN A 24 -5.98 1.92 1.15
C ASN A 24 -5.93 1.99 -0.38
N THR A 25 -5.41 0.93 -1.01
CA THR A 25 -5.38 0.80 -2.47
C THR A 25 -6.36 -0.26 -2.98
N TRP A 26 -6.89 -0.03 -4.17
CA TRP A 26 -7.76 -0.98 -4.88
C TRP A 26 -7.54 -0.89 -6.38
N ILE A 27 -7.89 -1.96 -7.10
CA ILE A 27 -7.89 -1.95 -8.56
C ILE A 27 -9.30 -1.61 -9.03
N THR A 28 -9.41 -0.67 -9.96
CA THR A 28 -10.67 -0.36 -10.65
C THR A 28 -10.50 -0.59 -12.15
N SER A 29 -11.59 -0.95 -12.83
CA SER A 29 -11.64 -0.93 -14.29
C SER A 29 -11.89 0.48 -14.82
N PHE A 30 -11.51 0.69 -16.06
CA PHE A 30 -11.73 1.87 -16.87
C PHE A 30 -11.99 1.42 -18.31
N ASN A 31 -13.11 1.87 -18.88
CA ASN A 31 -13.52 1.47 -20.22
C ASN A 31 -13.25 2.60 -21.21
N VAL A 32 -12.67 2.26 -22.35
CA VAL A 32 -12.42 3.18 -23.48
C VAL A 32 -13.18 2.67 -24.68
N ASN A 33 -13.98 3.53 -25.30
CA ASN A 33 -14.60 3.25 -26.58
C ASN A 33 -13.75 3.89 -27.68
N LYS A 34 -13.27 3.10 -28.64
CA LYS A 34 -12.51 3.57 -29.80
C LYS A 34 -12.96 2.82 -31.05
N ASN A 35 -13.36 3.54 -32.09
CA ASN A 35 -13.83 3.00 -33.37
C ASN A 35 -14.95 1.94 -33.19
N GLY A 36 -15.94 2.23 -32.34
CA GLY A 36 -17.04 1.31 -32.05
C GLY A 36 -16.68 0.09 -31.18
N LYS A 37 -15.40 -0.11 -30.84
CA LYS A 37 -14.94 -1.20 -29.97
C LYS A 37 -14.71 -0.70 -28.54
N LYS A 38 -15.11 -1.51 -27.56
CA LYS A 38 -14.93 -1.23 -26.13
C LYS A 38 -13.72 -1.97 -25.59
N TYR A 39 -12.78 -1.23 -25.01
CA TYR A 39 -11.56 -1.74 -24.39
C TYR A 39 -11.66 -1.55 -22.88
N THR A 40 -11.34 -2.60 -22.11
CA THR A 40 -11.33 -2.54 -20.65
C THR A 40 -9.90 -2.58 -20.13
N TYR A 41 -9.55 -1.58 -19.34
CA TYR A 41 -8.25 -1.44 -18.71
C TYR A 41 -8.41 -1.33 -17.20
N TYR A 42 -7.32 -1.54 -16.48
CA TYR A 42 -7.30 -1.54 -15.04
C TYR A 42 -6.25 -0.56 -14.52
N ARG A 43 -6.56 0.06 -13.40
CA ARG A 43 -5.70 1.03 -12.72
C ARG A 43 -5.71 0.79 -11.23
N LEU A 44 -4.55 0.99 -10.61
CA LEU A 44 -4.41 1.03 -9.16
C LEU A 44 -4.81 2.42 -8.67
N MET A 45 -5.74 2.43 -7.72
CA MET A 45 -6.23 3.62 -7.04
C MET A 45 -5.74 3.60 -5.59
N LYS A 46 -5.57 4.78 -5.00
CA LYS A 46 -5.34 4.98 -3.56
C LYS A 46 -6.38 5.95 -3.03
N ALA A 47 -6.87 5.72 -1.82
CA ALA A 47 -7.79 6.63 -1.16
C ALA A 47 -7.16 8.03 -1.05
N ASP A 48 -7.92 9.05 -1.46
CA ASP A 48 -7.53 10.45 -1.35
C ASP A 48 -8.40 11.12 -0.27
N PRO A 49 -7.86 11.41 0.92
CA PRO A 49 -8.64 11.98 2.02
C PRO A 49 -9.08 13.42 1.75
N SER A 50 -8.44 14.14 0.82
CA SER A 50 -8.72 15.55 0.55
C SER A 50 -10.03 15.79 -0.23
N LYS A 51 -10.62 14.74 -0.83
CA LYS A 51 -11.75 14.86 -1.76
C LYS A 51 -13.04 14.20 -1.26
N SER A 52 -13.15 13.96 0.04
CA SER A 52 -14.26 13.20 0.63
C SER A 52 -15.50 14.05 0.90
N ASN A 53 -16.33 14.29 -0.12
CA ASN A 53 -17.75 14.66 0.05
C ASN A 53 -18.60 13.40 0.27
N GLY A 54 -18.26 12.58 1.27
CA GLY A 54 -19.00 11.35 1.62
C GLY A 54 -18.87 10.15 0.66
N LYS A 55 -18.21 10.32 -0.50
CA LYS A 55 -17.83 9.22 -1.41
C LYS A 55 -16.32 9.01 -1.37
N VAL A 56 -15.89 7.76 -1.24
CA VAL A 56 -14.47 7.38 -1.34
C VAL A 56 -13.98 7.70 -2.75
N ARG A 57 -13.35 8.86 -2.90
CA ARG A 57 -12.66 9.25 -4.12
C ARG A 57 -11.21 8.82 -4.00
N GLY A 58 -10.70 8.19 -5.06
CA GLY A 58 -9.33 7.73 -5.12
C GLY A 58 -8.52 8.52 -6.14
N LYS A 59 -7.24 8.72 -5.86
CA LYS A 59 -6.26 9.16 -6.85
C LYS A 59 -5.69 7.94 -7.57
N MET A 60 -5.56 8.02 -8.89
CA MET A 60 -4.86 6.98 -9.64
C MET A 60 -3.39 7.01 -9.27
N VAL A 61 -2.85 5.85 -8.89
CA VAL A 61 -1.43 5.66 -8.57
C VAL A 61 -0.69 5.15 -9.80
N LYS A 62 -1.25 4.11 -10.45
CA LYS A 62 -0.56 3.41 -11.54
C LYS A 62 -1.56 2.81 -12.52
N TYR A 63 -1.21 2.86 -13.80
CA TYR A 63 -1.92 2.12 -14.84
C TYR A 63 -1.44 0.66 -14.87
N LEU A 64 -2.37 -0.29 -14.88
CA LEU A 64 -2.07 -1.73 -14.85
C LEU A 64 -2.33 -2.40 -16.21
N GLY A 65 -2.90 -1.71 -17.19
CA GLY A 65 -3.20 -2.28 -18.51
C GLY A 65 -4.41 -3.22 -18.48
N THR A 66 -4.37 -4.30 -19.25
CA THR A 66 -5.50 -5.26 -19.35
C THR A 66 -5.46 -6.28 -18.20
N LYS A 67 -6.53 -7.09 -18.08
CA LYS A 67 -6.62 -8.16 -17.08
C LYS A 67 -5.49 -9.19 -17.18
N ASP A 68 -4.97 -9.39 -18.39
CA ASP A 68 -3.96 -10.41 -18.66
C ASP A 68 -2.54 -9.92 -18.45
N SER A 69 -2.35 -8.61 -18.24
CA SER A 69 -1.05 -8.02 -18.05
C SER A 69 -0.36 -8.55 -16.79
N LYS A 70 0.98 -8.64 -16.85
CA LYS A 70 1.81 -9.02 -15.70
C LYS A 70 1.61 -8.05 -14.54
N ALA A 71 1.47 -6.75 -14.82
CA ALA A 71 1.27 -5.70 -13.81
C ALA A 71 -0.06 -5.87 -13.05
N TYR A 72 -1.16 -6.18 -13.75
CA TYR A 72 -2.45 -6.43 -13.13
C TYR A 72 -2.40 -7.67 -12.23
N LYS A 73 -1.87 -8.79 -12.74
CA LYS A 73 -1.78 -10.05 -12.00
C LYS A 73 -0.92 -9.92 -10.76
N ALA A 74 0.25 -9.28 -10.88
CA ALA A 74 1.15 -9.02 -9.75
C ALA A 74 0.48 -8.16 -8.67
N MET A 75 -0.17 -7.07 -9.07
CA MET A 75 -0.85 -6.18 -8.12
C MET A 75 -2.04 -6.85 -7.43
N LYS A 76 -2.79 -7.70 -8.14
CA LYS A 76 -3.88 -8.49 -7.55
C LYS A 76 -3.35 -9.41 -6.44
N GLN A 77 -2.23 -10.10 -6.68
CA GLN A 77 -1.56 -10.91 -5.66
C GLN A 77 -1.04 -10.07 -4.49
N ALA A 78 -0.47 -8.89 -4.76
CA ALA A 78 0.01 -7.98 -3.72
C ALA A 78 -1.12 -7.49 -2.81
N ILE A 79 -2.30 -7.20 -3.35
CA ILE A 79 -3.50 -6.85 -2.57
C ILE A 79 -3.98 -8.05 -1.75
N GLN A 80 -3.93 -9.26 -2.30
CA GLN A 80 -4.29 -10.47 -1.57
C GLN A 80 -3.38 -10.70 -0.36
N ARG A 81 -2.05 -10.58 -0.54
CA ARG A 81 -1.08 -10.67 0.56
C ARG A 81 -1.37 -9.62 1.64
N ARG A 82 -1.62 -8.37 1.24
CA ARG A 82 -2.00 -7.29 2.17
C ARG A 82 -3.22 -7.67 3.00
N ASN A 83 -4.28 -8.15 2.36
CA ASN A 83 -5.52 -8.52 3.05
C ASN A 83 -5.31 -9.70 4.02
N GLN A 84 -4.50 -10.69 3.63
CA GLN A 84 -4.14 -11.81 4.51
C GLN A 84 -3.38 -11.33 5.75
N VAL A 85 -2.37 -10.46 5.57
CA VAL A 85 -1.63 -9.85 6.67
C VAL A 85 -2.57 -9.08 7.60
N GLN A 86 -3.51 -8.30 7.06
CA GLN A 86 -4.50 -7.56 7.86
C GLN A 86 -5.44 -8.47 8.66
N VAL A 87 -5.78 -9.65 8.16
CA VAL A 87 -6.57 -10.63 8.92
C VAL A 87 -5.74 -11.20 10.07
N LEU A 88 -4.50 -11.63 9.80
CA LEU A 88 -3.62 -12.20 10.81
C LEU A 88 -3.29 -11.20 11.92
N LEU A 89 -3.06 -9.93 11.57
CA LEU A 89 -2.84 -8.87 12.55
C LEU A 89 -4.05 -8.66 13.45
N ARG A 90 -5.28 -8.75 12.92
CA ARG A 90 -6.50 -8.69 13.74
C ARG A 90 -6.64 -9.90 14.66
N GLN A 91 -6.22 -11.08 14.22
CA GLN A 91 -6.22 -12.29 15.06
C GLN A 91 -5.18 -12.17 16.17
N LEU A 92 -3.99 -11.65 15.88
CA LEU A 92 -2.95 -11.42 16.86
C LEU A 92 -3.43 -10.43 17.93
N GLN A 93 -4.05 -9.33 17.51
CA GLN A 93 -4.66 -8.36 18.42
C GLN A 93 -5.74 -8.98 19.32
N ALA A 94 -6.56 -9.89 18.81
CA ALA A 94 -7.59 -10.55 19.61
C ALA A 94 -7.03 -11.49 20.69
N LEU A 95 -5.77 -11.90 20.56
CA LEU A 95 -5.07 -12.75 21.53
C LEU A 95 -4.29 -11.94 22.57
N GLU A 96 -4.11 -10.64 22.39
CA GLU A 96 -3.48 -9.78 23.39
C GLU A 96 -4.45 -9.59 24.58
N PRO A 97 -4.00 -9.80 25.84
CA PRO A 97 -4.85 -9.61 27.00
C PRO A 97 -5.23 -8.13 27.12
N VAL A 98 -6.54 -7.86 27.09
CA VAL A 98 -7.09 -6.53 27.34
C VAL A 98 -6.89 -6.20 28.82
N SER A 99 -5.71 -5.67 29.17
CA SER A 99 -5.40 -5.24 30.52
C SER A 99 -6.16 -3.95 30.84
N GLY A 100 -7.33 -4.10 31.45
CA GLY A 100 -7.93 -3.11 32.33
C GLY A 100 -8.99 -2.19 31.71
N GLY A 101 -10.22 -2.34 32.19
CA GLY A 101 -11.13 -1.21 32.40
C GLY A 101 -12.04 -0.83 31.23
N LYS A 102 -13.34 -0.86 31.52
CA LYS A 102 -14.42 -0.34 30.67
C LYS A 102 -14.10 1.07 30.16
N GLN A 103 -13.90 1.24 28.85
CA GLN A 103 -14.36 2.42 28.11
C GLN A 103 -14.32 2.15 26.60
N ALA A 104 -15.48 2.33 25.97
CA ALA A 104 -15.63 2.37 24.52
C ALA A 104 -14.89 3.59 23.94
N LYS A 105 -13.79 3.34 23.24
CA LYS A 105 -13.15 4.10 22.14
C LYS A 105 -11.83 3.36 21.86
N GLN A 106 -11.47 3.20 20.59
CA GLN A 106 -10.44 2.28 20.09
C GLN A 106 -9.16 2.20 20.96
N PRO A 107 -8.57 1.00 21.16
CA PRO A 107 -7.50 0.82 22.12
C PRO A 107 -6.25 1.65 21.75
N PRO A 108 -5.51 2.18 22.75
CA PRO A 108 -4.34 3.03 22.56
C PRO A 108 -3.29 2.41 21.62
N LEU A 109 -3.12 1.10 21.66
CA LEU A 109 -2.22 0.34 20.79
C LEU A 109 -2.66 0.36 19.31
N THR A 110 -3.96 0.41 18.99
CA THR A 110 -4.42 0.60 17.61
C THR A 110 -4.03 1.98 17.10
N ARG A 111 -4.11 3.01 17.95
CA ARG A 111 -3.62 4.35 17.61
C ARG A 111 -2.10 4.35 17.45
N VAL A 112 -1.36 3.66 18.31
CA VAL A 112 0.11 3.59 18.24
C VAL A 112 0.58 2.79 17.03
N VAL A 113 0.01 1.62 16.73
CA VAL A 113 0.38 0.82 15.55
C VAL A 113 -0.04 1.51 14.27
N LEU A 114 -1.21 2.14 14.22
CA LEU A 114 -1.62 2.95 13.08
C LEU A 114 -0.72 4.17 12.93
N GLN A 115 -0.35 4.84 14.04
CA GLN A 115 0.65 5.92 14.05
C GLN A 115 1.98 5.43 13.52
N LEU A 116 2.49 4.29 14.00
CA LEU A 116 3.75 3.71 13.56
C LEU A 116 3.70 3.38 12.08
N MET A 117 2.60 2.78 11.60
CA MET A 117 2.40 2.50 10.18
C MET A 117 2.38 3.80 9.35
N THR A 118 1.72 4.86 9.83
CA THR A 118 1.76 6.16 9.15
C THR A 118 3.15 6.81 9.21
N GLN A 119 3.89 6.63 10.30
CA GLN A 119 5.23 7.18 10.48
C GLN A 119 6.24 6.46 9.57
N VAL A 120 6.18 5.13 9.53
CA VAL A 120 6.95 4.30 8.59
C VAL A 120 6.61 4.65 7.14
N GLN A 121 5.33 4.89 6.83
CA GLN A 121 4.92 5.32 5.49
C GLN A 121 5.45 6.72 5.14
N HIS A 122 5.47 7.65 6.09
CA HIS A 122 6.00 9.00 5.88
C HIS A 122 7.51 8.95 5.63
N LEU A 123 8.25 8.22 6.47
CA LEU A 123 9.68 8.02 6.31
C LEU A 123 10.01 7.36 4.96
N SER A 124 9.22 6.36 4.54
CA SER A 124 9.40 5.73 3.23
C SER A 124 9.19 6.71 2.07
N ASN A 125 8.27 7.67 2.19
CA ASN A 125 8.06 8.67 1.15
C ASN A 125 9.19 9.70 1.12
N GLN A 126 9.68 10.14 2.28
CA GLN A 126 10.82 11.06 2.38
C GLN A 126 12.09 10.44 1.77
N LEU A 127 12.35 9.16 2.01
CA LEU A 127 13.47 8.46 1.40
C LEU A 127 13.37 8.40 -0.12
N ALA A 128 12.17 8.19 -0.66
CA ALA A 128 11.95 8.20 -2.11
C ALA A 128 12.19 9.59 -2.72
N GLU A 129 11.76 10.67 -2.05
CA GLU A 129 12.01 12.05 -2.49
C GLU A 129 13.51 12.40 -2.45
N ILE A 130 14.22 11.98 -1.40
CA ILE A 130 15.67 12.18 -1.28
C ILE A 130 16.41 11.43 -2.39
N GLN A 131 16.04 10.18 -2.68
CA GLN A 131 16.65 9.42 -3.78
C GLN A 131 16.45 10.11 -5.12
N GLN A 132 15.24 10.63 -5.37
CA GLN A 132 14.93 11.34 -6.61
C GLN A 132 15.71 12.66 -6.73
N TRP A 133 15.91 13.37 -5.61
CA TRP A 133 16.77 14.55 -5.55
C TRP A 133 18.23 14.19 -5.86
N ILE A 134 18.78 13.15 -5.23
CA ILE A 134 20.16 12.68 -5.48
C ILE A 134 20.35 12.34 -6.96
N GLU A 135 19.41 11.61 -7.58
CA GLU A 135 19.44 11.27 -9.00
C GLU A 135 19.44 12.52 -9.89
N SER A 136 18.60 13.51 -9.57
CA SER A 136 18.53 14.77 -10.32
C SER A 136 19.80 15.62 -10.18
N SER A 137 20.38 15.69 -8.97
CA SER A 137 21.63 16.42 -8.72
C SER A 137 22.82 15.76 -9.41
N ASN A 138 22.87 14.43 -9.42
CA ASN A 138 23.88 13.70 -10.18
C ASN A 138 23.77 13.98 -11.69
N GLN A 139 22.56 14.00 -12.24
CA GLN A 139 22.34 14.35 -13.65
C GLN A 139 22.75 15.78 -14.00
N GLN A 140 22.51 16.76 -13.12
CA GLN A 140 22.98 18.13 -13.35
C GLN A 140 24.51 18.24 -13.31
N ASN A 141 25.17 17.50 -12.42
CA ASN A 141 26.63 17.42 -12.40
C ASN A 141 27.21 16.80 -13.68
N TYR A 142 26.57 15.78 -14.25
CA TYR A 142 27.00 15.20 -15.54
C TYR A 142 26.84 16.19 -16.71
N GLN A 143 25.84 17.08 -16.68
CA GLN A 143 25.68 18.10 -17.73
C GLN A 143 26.72 19.22 -17.61
N SER A 144 27.14 19.61 -16.39
CA SER A 144 28.20 20.61 -16.22
C SER A 144 29.60 20.15 -16.64
N PHE A 145 29.85 18.83 -16.69
CA PHE A 145 31.14 18.25 -17.11
C PHE A 145 31.26 18.01 -18.63
N VAL A 146 30.15 18.08 -19.39
CA VAL A 146 30.15 17.80 -20.85
C VAL A 146 30.24 19.09 -21.68
N TYR A 147 30.16 20.27 -21.05
CA TYR A 147 30.20 21.59 -21.72
C TYR A 147 31.39 22.48 -21.32
N THR A 148 32.45 21.90 -20.74
CA THR A 148 33.79 22.53 -20.57
C THR A 148 34.81 21.77 -21.38
#